data_AF-A0A0M2DVH2-F1
#
_entry.id   AF-A0A0M2DVH2-F1
#
_cell.length_a   1.000
_cell.length_b   1.000
_cell.length_c   1.000
_cell.angle_alpha   90.00
_cell.angle_beta   90.00
_cell.angle_gamma   90.00
#
_symmetry.space_group_name_H-M   'P 1'
#
loop_
_entity.id
_entity.type
_entity.pdbx_description
1 polymer ?
#
loop_
_entity_poly.entity_id
_entity_poly.type
_entity_poly.pdbx_seq_one_letter_code
_entity_poly.pdbx_strand_id
1 'polypeptide(L)'
;MNTSATKVIDALGGTFAVARIFDIKPPSVSDWKKDGIPRARVMYLKAAYRKALAGIDLAEATAAHRPRPSGHELAQPCRHAE
;
A
#
# COMPACT_ATOMS: atom_id res chain seq x y z
N MET A 1 7.88 -9.32 -4.37
CA MET A 1 8.45 -8.45 -3.32
C MET A 1 8.79 -7.13 -3.98
N ASN A 2 8.14 -6.04 -3.61
CA ASN A 2 8.42 -4.71 -4.14
C ASN A 2 9.64 -4.14 -3.40
N THR A 3 10.78 -4.12 -4.10
CA THR A 3 12.08 -3.70 -3.55
C THR A 3 12.07 -2.21 -3.21
N SER A 4 11.40 -1.38 -4.00
CA SER A 4 11.31 0.06 -3.78
C SER A 4 10.40 0.42 -2.61
N ALA A 5 9.27 -0.28 -2.44
CA ALA A 5 8.42 -0.18 -1.24
C ALA A 5 9.18 -0.57 0.03
N THR A 6 10.02 -1.62 -0.04
CA THR A 6 10.84 -2.04 1.10
C THR A 6 11.86 -0.97 1.47
N LYS A 7 12.58 -0.38 0.50
CA LYS A 7 13.50 0.75 0.72
C LYS A 7 12.82 1.95 1.37
N VAL A 8 11.61 2.32 0.92
CA VAL A 8 10.83 3.40 1.54
C VAL A 8 10.53 3.09 3.00
N ILE A 9 10.08 1.86 3.29
CA ILE A 9 9.74 1.45 4.66
C ILE A 9 10.98 1.45 5.55
N ASP A 10 12.10 0.93 5.08
CA ASP A 10 13.34 0.86 5.86
C ASP A 10 13.93 2.26 6.12
N ALA A 11 13.87 3.17 5.13
CA ALA A 11 14.30 4.57 5.28
C ALA A 11 13.48 5.35 6.32
N LEU A 12 12.24 4.92 6.58
CA LEU A 12 11.34 5.52 7.58
C LEU A 12 11.49 4.87 8.98
N GLY A 13 12.43 3.96 9.15
CA GLY A 13 12.65 3.24 10.42
C GLY A 13 11.98 1.88 10.51
N GLY A 14 11.57 1.31 9.36
CA GLY A 14 11.04 -0.04 9.25
C GLY A 14 9.53 -0.15 9.46
N THR A 15 9.03 -1.39 9.42
CA THR A 15 7.58 -1.71 9.40
C THR A 15 6.82 -1.13 10.60
N PHE A 16 7.38 -1.23 11.81
CA PHE A 16 6.73 -0.76 13.03
C PHE A 16 6.69 0.77 13.15
N ALA A 17 7.74 1.46 12.69
CA ALA A 17 7.77 2.92 12.66
C ALA A 17 6.71 3.45 11.69
N VAL A 18 6.65 2.89 10.47
CA VAL A 18 5.65 3.24 9.47
C VAL A 18 4.23 2.91 9.94
N ALA A 19 4.03 1.78 10.62
CA ALA A 19 2.74 1.42 11.19
C ALA A 19 2.24 2.46 12.20
N ARG A 20 3.14 2.99 13.04
CA ARG A 20 2.83 4.07 14.00
C ARG A 20 2.53 5.41 13.31
N ILE A 21 3.25 5.75 12.24
CA ILE A 21 3.01 6.98 11.46
C ILE A 21 1.58 7.04 10.91
N PHE A 22 1.06 5.89 10.45
CA PHE A 22 -0.27 5.78 9.84
C PHE A 22 -1.36 5.27 10.79
N ASP A 23 -1.01 4.99 12.04
CA ASP A 23 -1.88 4.35 13.03
C ASP A 23 -2.60 3.10 12.49
N ILE A 24 -1.82 2.16 11.94
CA ILE A 24 -2.33 0.89 11.40
C ILE A 24 -1.59 -0.31 12.00
N LYS A 25 -2.13 -1.51 11.75
CA LYS A 25 -1.49 -2.75 12.17
C LYS A 25 -0.21 -3.00 11.33
N PRO A 26 0.91 -3.45 11.94
CA PRO A 26 2.15 -3.80 11.23
C PRO A 26 1.98 -4.75 10.02
N PRO A 27 1.08 -5.75 10.03
CA PRO A 27 0.83 -6.60 8.86
C PRO A 27 0.42 -5.82 7.62
N SER A 28 -0.33 -4.72 7.77
CA SER A 28 -0.72 -3.87 6.63
C SER A 28 0.49 -3.27 5.92
N VAL A 29 1.52 -2.86 6.67
CA VAL A 29 2.77 -2.35 6.10
C VAL A 29 3.59 -3.48 5.48
N SER A 30 3.57 -4.68 6.07
CA SER A 30 4.19 -5.87 5.48
C SER A 30 3.57 -6.24 4.13
N ASP A 31 2.26 -6.07 3.97
CA ASP A 31 1.59 -6.29 2.67
C ASP A 31 1.99 -5.25 1.62
N TRP A 32 2.33 -4.01 2.01
CA TRP A 32 2.88 -3.04 1.05
C TRP A 32 4.24 -3.46 0.48
N LYS A 33 5.02 -4.25 1.21
CA LYS A 33 6.26 -4.83 0.67
C LYS A 33 5.97 -5.85 -0.44
N LYS A 34 4.74 -6.38 -0.53
CA LYS A 34 4.31 -7.31 -1.57
C LYS A 34 3.64 -6.57 -2.72
N ASP A 35 2.63 -5.76 -2.40
CA ASP A 35 1.71 -5.14 -3.36
C ASP A 35 2.10 -3.69 -3.75
N GLY A 36 2.99 -3.06 -2.99
CA GLY A 36 3.35 -1.64 -3.10
C GLY A 36 2.61 -0.76 -2.08
N ILE A 37 3.08 0.48 -1.91
CA ILE A 37 2.51 1.45 -0.97
C ILE A 37 1.34 2.18 -1.64
N PRO A 38 0.15 2.26 -1.01
CA PRO A 38 -0.98 2.98 -1.58
C PRO A 38 -0.65 4.44 -1.93
N ARG A 39 -1.06 4.89 -3.12
CA ARG A 39 -0.78 6.24 -3.65
C ARG A 39 -1.08 7.36 -2.66
N ALA A 40 -2.22 7.30 -1.96
CA ALA A 40 -2.60 8.29 -0.95
C ALA A 40 -1.55 8.40 0.18
N ARG A 41 -0.99 7.27 0.61
CA ARG A 41 0.05 7.22 1.65
C ARG A 41 1.39 7.74 1.13
N VAL A 42 1.74 7.44 -0.12
CA VAL A 42 2.95 7.97 -0.77
C VAL A 42 2.91 9.49 -0.88
N MET A 43 1.74 10.08 -1.18
CA MET A 43 1.59 11.55 -1.23
C MET A 43 1.89 12.20 0.13
N TYR A 44 1.39 11.62 1.22
CA TYR A 44 1.73 12.06 2.58
C TYR A 44 3.22 11.91 2.88
N LEU A 45 3.80 10.73 2.57
CA LEU A 45 5.23 10.47 2.80
C LEU A 45 6.14 11.43 2.03
N LYS A 46 5.78 11.75 0.79
CA LYS A 46 6.50 12.72 -0.05
C LYS A 46 6.50 14.13 0.56
N ALA A 47 5.40 14.53 1.20
CA ALA A 47 5.28 15.83 1.84
C ALA A 47 5.98 15.87 3.21
N ALA A 48 5.72 14.91 4.08
CA ALA A 48 6.19 14.91 5.47
C ALA A 48 7.63 14.39 5.64
N TYR A 49 8.10 13.47 4.79
CA TYR A 49 9.38 12.77 4.93
C TYR A 49 10.31 12.97 3.74
N ARG A 50 10.19 14.11 3.03
CA ARG A 50 11.00 14.43 1.84
C ARG A 50 12.50 14.20 2.03
N LYS A 51 13.04 14.54 3.20
CA LYS A 51 14.49 14.40 3.50
C LYS A 51 14.90 12.94 3.66
N ALA A 52 14.09 12.12 4.34
CA ALA A 52 14.36 10.70 4.54
C ALA A 52 14.21 9.89 3.24
N LEU A 53 13.37 10.37 2.31
CA LEU A 53 13.08 9.70 1.04
C LEU A 53 13.86 10.28 -0.15
N ALA A 54 14.86 11.13 0.11
CA ALA A 54 15.69 11.71 -0.94
C ALA A 54 16.44 10.61 -1.70
N GLY A 55 16.28 10.56 -3.02
CA GLY A 55 16.93 9.56 -3.88
C GLY A 55 16.22 8.19 -3.96
N ILE A 56 15.05 8.03 -3.34
CA ILE A 56 14.23 6.82 -3.46
C ILE A 56 13.14 7.02 -4.52
N ASP A 57 12.97 6.04 -5.41
CA ASP A 57 11.91 6.07 -6.41
C ASP A 57 10.54 5.75 -5.79
N LEU A 58 9.81 6.81 -5.44
CA LEU A 58 8.47 6.70 -4.85
C LEU A 58 7.41 6.26 -5.86
N ALA A 59 7.65 6.43 -7.16
CA ALA A 59 6.70 6.03 -8.20
C ALA A 59 6.65 4.50 -8.32
N GLU A 60 7.80 3.84 -8.34
CA GLU A 60 7.94 2.38 -8.33
C GLU A 60 7.48 1.76 -6.99
N ALA A 61 7.70 2.46 -5.88
CA ALA A 61 7.20 2.05 -4.57
C ALA A 61 5.67 2.14 -4.45
N THR A 62 5.01 2.89 -5.34
CA THR A 62 3.55 3.08 -5.30
C THR A 62 2.86 1.84 -5.85
N ALA A 63 1.92 1.26 -5.10
CA ALA A 63 1.02 0.24 -5.62
C ALA A 63 0.24 0.84 -6.80
N ALA A 64 0.38 0.25 -7.99
CA ALA A 64 -0.61 0.42 -9.04
C ALA A 64 -1.94 0.01 -8.42
N HIS A 65 -2.93 0.91 -8.45
CA HIS A 65 -4.23 0.70 -7.84
C HIS A 65 -4.82 -0.63 -8.33
N ARG A 66 -4.62 -1.72 -7.57
CA ARG A 66 -5.29 -2.98 -7.87
C ARG A 66 -6.76 -2.75 -7.52
N PRO A 67 -7.69 -2.76 -8.49
CA PRO A 67 -9.09 -2.85 -8.10
C PRO A 67 -9.20 -4.11 -7.23
N ARG A 68 -9.66 -3.94 -5.99
CA ARG A 68 -10.03 -5.09 -5.17
C ARG A 68 -11.00 -5.91 -6.04
N PRO A 69 -10.74 -7.19 -6.36
CA PRO A 69 -11.86 -8.04 -6.73
C PRO A 69 -12.70 -8.10 -5.45
N SER A 70 -13.77 -7.31 -5.45
CA SER A 70 -14.76 -7.30 -4.39
C SER A 70 -15.23 -8.73 -4.24
N GLY A 71 -14.83 -9.39 -3.15
CA GLY A 71 -15.42 -10.65 -2.69
C GLY A 71 -16.85 -10.44 -2.22
N HIS A 72 -17.69 -9.89 -3.09
CA HIS A 72 -19.09 -10.22 -3.14
C HIS A 72 -19.30 -10.73 -4.57
N GLU A 73 -19.10 -12.03 -4.71
CA GLU A 73 -19.57 -12.80 -5.84
C GLU A 73 -20.97 -12.28 -6.22
N LEU A 74 -21.11 -11.92 -7.48
CA LEU A 74 -22.36 -11.49 -8.08
C LEU A 74 -23.40 -12.54 -7.72
N ALA A 75 -24.37 -12.16 -6.89
CA ALA A 75 -25.58 -12.96 -6.72
C ALA A 75 -26.13 -13.18 -8.14
N GLN A 76 -26.10 -14.44 -8.57
CA GLN A 76 -26.68 -14.87 -9.83
C GLN A 76 -28.14 -14.39 -9.84
N PRO A 77 -28.65 -13.77 -10.92
CA PRO A 77 -30.06 -13.44 -10.97
C PRO A 77 -30.85 -14.76 -10.86
N CYS A 78 -31.71 -14.86 -9.85
CA CYS A 78 -32.69 -15.94 -9.74
C CYS A 78 -33.47 -16.00 -11.05
N ARG A 79 -33.09 -16.97 -11.90
CA ARG A 79 -33.79 -17.30 -13.14
C ARG A 79 -35.14 -17.89 -12.72
N HIS A 80 -36.15 -17.03 -12.59
CA HIS A 80 -37.53 -17.48 -12.51
C HIS A 80 -37.85 -18.11 -13.87
N ALA A 81 -37.91 -19.43 -13.89
CA ALA A 81 -38.55 -20.18 -14.96
C ALA A 81 -39.98 -20.48 -14.49
N GLU A 82 -40.88 -20.15 -15.39
CA GLU A 82 -42.34 -20.28 -15.40
C GLU A 82 -42.86 -21.67 -15.01
#